data_AF-A0A3D3EAS8-F1
#
_entry.id   AF-A0A3D3EAS8-F1
#
_cell.length_a   1.000
_cell.length_b   1.000
_cell.length_c   1.000
_cell.angle_alpha   90.00
_cell.angle_beta   90.00
_cell.angle_gamma   90.00
#
_symmetry.space_group_name_H-M   'P 1'
#
loop_
_entity.id
_entity.type
_entity.pdbx_description
1 polymer ?
#
loop_
_entity_poly.entity_id
_entity_poly.type
_entity_poly.pdbx_seq_one_letter_code
_entity_poly.pdbx_strand_id
1 'polypeptide(L)'
;GSVARVDALDRIRVGPDSAGSMPGPACYGRGGDQATVTDANLVLGRLAADNFAGGSMVLDLTASQQVLSDHIGTPLAFDPVDAAKGLVEVVDENMASAARVHAAER
;
A
#
# COMPACT_ATOMS: atom_id res chain seq x y z
N GLY A 1 1.51 -6.55 -4.15
CA GLY A 1 0.78 -5.26 -4.09
C GLY A 1 1.62 -4.18 -4.75
N SER A 2 0.99 -3.20 -5.41
CA SER A 2 1.72 -2.06 -6.00
C SER A 2 2.54 -1.34 -4.93
N VAL A 3 3.80 -1.05 -5.24
CA VAL A 3 4.77 -0.42 -4.32
C VAL A 3 4.53 1.07 -4.25
N ALA A 4 4.58 1.63 -3.05
CA ALA A 4 4.47 3.06 -2.80
C ALA A 4 5.81 3.64 -2.31
N ARG A 5 6.09 4.88 -2.70
CA ARG A 5 7.27 5.65 -2.28
C ARG A 5 6.95 7.14 -2.27
N VAL A 6 7.75 7.92 -1.55
CA VAL A 6 7.73 9.39 -1.62
C VAL A 6 8.76 9.86 -2.64
N ASP A 7 8.36 10.72 -3.57
CA ASP A 7 9.27 11.30 -4.57
C ASP A 7 10.00 12.55 -4.03
N ALA A 8 10.94 13.08 -4.81
CA ALA A 8 11.75 14.25 -4.43
C ALA A 8 10.95 15.56 -4.27
N LEU A 9 9.63 15.54 -4.54
CA LEU A 9 8.72 16.66 -4.36
C LEU A 9 7.73 16.40 -3.21
N ASP A 10 8.04 15.47 -2.31
CA ASP A 10 7.23 15.08 -1.15
C ASP A 10 5.82 14.58 -1.52
N ARG A 11 5.71 13.89 -2.67
CA ARG A 11 4.45 13.29 -3.12
C ARG A 11 4.51 11.78 -3.05
N ILE A 12 3.41 11.17 -2.61
CA ILE A 12 3.23 9.73 -2.67
C ILE A 12 3.06 9.30 -4.14
N ARG A 13 3.86 8.32 -4.56
CA ARG A 13 3.80 7.69 -5.88
C ARG A 13 3.54 6.19 -5.67
N VAL A 14 2.55 5.66 -6.38
CA VAL A 14 2.19 4.23 -6.34
C VAL A 14 2.44 3.60 -7.70
N GLY A 15 3.18 2.48 -7.71
CA GLY A 15 3.58 1.79 -8.93
C GLY A 15 4.70 2.50 -9.72
N PRO A 16 4.97 2.07 -10.96
CA PRO A 16 4.37 0.90 -11.63
C PRO A 16 4.81 -0.43 -11.02
N ASP A 17 5.87 -0.43 -10.21
CA ASP A 17 6.45 -1.61 -9.62
C ASP A 17 5.49 -2.28 -8.63
N SER A 18 5.61 -3.60 -8.53
CA SER A 18 4.82 -4.44 -7.64
C SER A 18 5.74 -5.32 -6.81
N ALA A 19 5.41 -5.48 -5.53
CA ALA A 19 6.10 -6.41 -4.64
C ALA A 19 5.88 -7.89 -5.03
N GLY A 20 5.02 -8.16 -6.03
CA GLY A 20 4.65 -9.51 -6.42
C GLY A 20 3.97 -10.27 -5.28
N SER A 21 4.17 -11.58 -5.26
CA SER A 21 3.71 -12.50 -4.20
C SER A 21 4.84 -13.07 -3.34
N MET A 22 6.08 -12.98 -3.83
CA MET A 22 7.31 -13.43 -3.18
C MET A 22 8.42 -12.39 -3.42
N PRO A 23 8.92 -11.70 -2.39
CA PRO A 23 8.47 -11.79 -0.99
C PRO A 23 7.04 -11.26 -0.79
N GLY A 24 6.54 -10.41 -1.69
CA GLY A 24 5.20 -9.82 -1.58
C GLY A 24 5.16 -8.61 -0.63
N PRO A 25 3.97 -8.09 -0.32
CA PRO A 25 3.74 -7.10 0.72
C PRO A 25 4.40 -7.46 2.05
N ALA A 26 4.77 -6.46 2.85
CA ALA A 26 5.38 -6.69 4.17
C ALA A 26 4.45 -7.50 5.08
N CYS A 27 3.14 -7.24 4.99
CA CYS A 27 2.11 -7.96 5.72
C CYS A 27 2.08 -9.47 5.47
N TYR A 28 2.71 -9.98 4.42
CA TYR A 28 2.77 -11.43 4.18
C TYR A 28 3.80 -12.13 5.07
N GLY A 29 4.66 -11.39 5.79
CA GLY A 29 5.65 -11.96 6.71
C GLY A 29 6.76 -12.76 6.01
N ARG A 30 6.99 -12.51 4.72
CA ARG A 30 7.95 -13.24 3.87
C ARG A 30 9.25 -12.47 3.59
N GLY A 31 9.51 -11.41 4.37
CA GLY A 31 10.66 -10.52 4.16
C GLY A 31 10.45 -9.42 3.12
N GLY A 32 9.19 -9.09 2.80
CA GLY A 32 8.88 -7.89 2.00
C GLY A 32 9.16 -6.64 2.83
N ASP A 33 9.88 -5.67 2.25
CA ASP A 33 10.37 -4.49 2.96
C ASP A 33 9.88 -3.16 2.36
N GLN A 34 9.08 -3.21 1.30
CA GLN A 34 8.50 -2.05 0.63
C GLN A 34 7.08 -1.78 1.13
N ALA A 35 6.69 -0.52 1.26
CA ALA A 35 5.31 -0.15 1.49
C ALA A 35 4.45 -0.49 0.26
N THR A 36 3.31 -1.15 0.46
CA THR A 36 2.40 -1.48 -0.64
C THR A 36 0.95 -1.09 -0.36
N VAL A 37 0.13 -1.08 -1.42
CA VAL A 37 -1.33 -0.91 -1.31
C VAL A 37 -1.95 -1.96 -0.39
N THR A 38 -1.41 -3.19 -0.35
CA THR A 38 -1.93 -4.25 0.52
C THR A 38 -1.64 -3.95 1.99
N ASP A 39 -0.45 -3.44 2.29
CA ASP A 39 -0.07 -3.01 3.65
C ASP A 39 -0.97 -1.88 4.15
N ALA A 40 -1.24 -0.88 3.32
CA ALA A 40 -2.16 0.20 3.67
C ALA A 40 -3.58 -0.29 3.93
N ASN A 41 -4.10 -1.20 3.08
CA ASN A 41 -5.43 -1.76 3.30
C ASN A 41 -5.52 -2.57 4.60
N LEU A 42 -4.45 -3.28 4.99
CA LEU A 42 -4.40 -3.95 6.29
C LEU A 42 -4.43 -2.96 7.46
N VAL A 43 -3.58 -1.93 7.42
CA VAL A 43 -3.52 -0.91 8.50
C VAL A 43 -4.86 -0.17 8.66
N LEU A 44 -5.57 0.05 7.56
CA LEU A 44 -6.91 0.66 7.58
C LEU A 44 -8.03 -0.32 7.96
N GLY A 45 -7.70 -1.57 8.30
CA GLY A 45 -8.68 -2.58 8.71
C GLY A 45 -9.59 -3.08 7.57
N ARG A 46 -9.20 -2.87 6.31
CA ARG A 46 -9.96 -3.32 5.13
C ARG A 46 -9.70 -4.79 4.81
N LEU A 47 -8.65 -5.38 5.40
CA LEU A 47 -8.32 -6.80 5.28
C LEU A 47 -8.47 -7.47 6.65
N ALA A 48 -9.05 -8.68 6.66
CA ALA A 48 -9.10 -9.51 7.86
C ALA A 48 -7.72 -10.15 8.09
N ALA A 49 -7.00 -9.68 9.12
CA ALA A 49 -5.63 -10.10 9.39
C ALA A 49 -5.51 -11.60 9.71
N ASP A 50 -6.49 -12.16 10.41
CA ASP A 50 -6.54 -13.54 10.88
C ASP A 50 -7.20 -14.51 9.90
N ASN A 51 -7.88 -14.01 8.86
CA ASN A 51 -8.64 -14.82 7.91
C ASN A 51 -8.35 -14.46 6.44
N PHE A 52 -7.15 -13.94 6.16
CA PHE A 52 -6.79 -13.57 4.79
C PHE A 52 -6.66 -14.81 3.89
N ALA A 53 -7.05 -14.66 2.63
CA ALA A 53 -7.10 -15.74 1.64
C ALA A 53 -7.87 -17.00 2.13
N GLY A 54 -8.97 -16.80 2.86
CA GLY A 54 -9.76 -17.90 3.41
C GLY A 54 -9.08 -18.61 4.58
N GLY A 55 -8.25 -17.88 5.34
CA GLY A 55 -7.51 -18.40 6.49
C GLY A 55 -6.20 -19.09 6.15
N SER A 56 -5.79 -19.11 4.87
CA SER A 56 -4.51 -19.72 4.48
C SER A 56 -3.29 -18.87 4.83
N MET A 57 -3.50 -17.63 5.29
CA MET A 57 -2.43 -16.70 5.64
C MET A 57 -2.90 -15.78 6.77
N VAL A 58 -2.06 -15.65 7.81
CA VAL A 58 -2.19 -14.61 8.83
C VAL A 58 -1.32 -13.44 8.41
N LEU A 59 -1.89 -12.24 8.39
CA LEU A 59 -1.21 -11.02 8.01
C LEU A 59 -0.52 -10.35 9.21
N ASP A 60 0.67 -9.83 8.97
CA ASP A 60 1.45 -9.09 9.97
C ASP A 60 1.15 -7.59 9.90
N LEU A 61 0.28 -7.13 10.82
CA LEU A 61 -0.08 -5.71 10.93
C LEU A 61 1.12 -4.83 11.32
N THR A 62 2.00 -5.33 12.19
CA THR A 62 3.16 -4.57 12.67
C THR A 62 4.14 -4.35 11.53
N ALA A 63 4.39 -5.37 10.70
CA ALA A 63 5.23 -5.24 9.51
C ALA A 63 4.69 -4.18 8.54
N SER A 64 3.37 -4.13 8.32
CA SER A 64 2.75 -3.08 7.51
C SER A 64 2.94 -1.69 8.10
N GLN A 65 2.70 -1.52 9.41
CA GLN A 65 2.90 -0.24 10.08
C GLN A 65 4.34 0.24 9.95
N GLN A 66 5.30 -0.67 10.10
CA GLN A 66 6.73 -0.35 9.97
C GLN A 66 7.06 0.15 8.56
N VAL A 67 6.73 -0.59 7.50
CA VAL A 67 7.08 -0.15 6.13
C VAL A 67 6.33 1.12 5.72
N LEU A 68 5.10 1.32 6.18
CA LEU A 68 4.37 2.56 5.94
C LEU A 68 5.02 3.75 6.67
N SER A 69 5.48 3.54 7.90
CA SER A 69 6.25 4.54 8.65
C SER A 69 7.58 4.86 7.95
N ASP A 70 8.29 3.86 7.47
CA ASP A 70 9.65 4.06 6.92
C ASP A 70 9.60 4.76 5.55
N HIS A 71 8.69 4.33 4.67
CA HIS A 71 8.67 4.79 3.27
C HIS A 71 7.77 5.99 3.00
N ILE A 72 6.85 6.31 3.92
CA ILE A 72 5.87 7.39 3.73
C ILE A 72 5.75 8.26 4.98
N GLY A 73 5.57 7.64 6.16
CA GLY A 73 5.39 8.34 7.42
C GLY A 73 6.54 9.27 7.77
N THR A 74 7.75 8.74 7.86
CA THR A 74 8.97 9.48 8.20
C THR A 74 9.27 10.59 7.18
N PRO A 75 9.24 10.33 5.84
CA PRO A 75 9.44 11.40 4.86
C PRO A 75 8.42 12.54 4.93
N LEU A 76 7.15 12.25 5.25
CA LEU A 76 6.06 13.23 5.22
C LEU A 76 5.59 13.69 6.61
N ALA A 77 6.26 13.26 7.67
CA ALA A 77 5.85 13.46 9.06
C ALA A 77 4.42 12.98 9.38
N PHE A 78 4.03 11.82 8.82
CA PHE A 78 2.76 11.15 9.11
C PHE A 78 2.96 9.97 10.05
N ASP A 79 1.93 9.66 10.83
CA ASP A 79 1.85 8.36 11.50
C ASP A 79 1.52 7.24 10.46
N PRO A 80 1.68 5.96 10.82
CA PRO A 80 1.43 4.86 9.88
C PRO A 80 -0.01 4.82 9.33
N VAL A 81 -1.00 5.31 10.09
CA VAL A 81 -2.39 5.31 9.68
C VAL A 81 -2.65 6.41 8.66
N ASP A 82 -2.11 7.61 8.88
CA ASP A 82 -2.20 8.73 7.94
C ASP A 82 -1.40 8.45 6.66
N ALA A 83 -0.23 7.80 6.77
CA ALA A 83 0.50 7.28 5.62
C ALA A 83 -0.34 6.28 4.80
N ALA A 84 -1.05 5.36 5.47
CA ALA A 84 -1.93 4.40 4.81
C ALA A 84 -3.10 5.09 4.09
N LYS A 85 -3.74 6.09 4.72
CA LYS A 85 -4.82 6.88 4.10
C LYS A 85 -4.33 7.58 2.84
N GLY A 86 -3.22 8.32 2.92
CA GLY A 86 -2.65 9.05 1.79
C GLY A 86 -2.27 8.13 0.62
N LEU A 87 -1.70 6.96 0.91
CA LEU A 87 -1.41 5.94 -0.10
C LEU A 87 -2.69 5.49 -0.81
N VAL A 88 -3.73 5.16 -0.05
CA VAL A 88 -5.00 4.70 -0.61
C VAL A 88 -5.69 5.78 -1.44
N GLU A 89 -5.69 7.04 -1.00
CA GLU A 89 -6.26 8.14 -1.77
C GLU A 89 -5.56 8.31 -3.13
N VAL A 90 -4.22 8.21 -3.16
CA VAL A 90 -3.46 8.29 -4.41
C VAL A 90 -3.77 7.12 -5.35
N VAL A 91 -3.88 5.89 -4.84
CA VAL A 91 -4.21 4.75 -5.72
C VAL A 91 -5.65 4.82 -6.23
N ASP A 92 -6.59 5.26 -5.41
CA ASP A 92 -8.00 5.43 -5.80
C ASP A 92 -8.13 6.51 -6.89
N GLU A 93 -7.44 7.65 -6.75
CA GLU A 93 -7.44 8.71 -7.77
C GLU A 93 -6.77 8.25 -9.08
N ASN A 94 -5.67 7.50 -9.00
CA ASN A 94 -5.02 6.93 -10.19
C ASN A 94 -5.97 6.02 -10.98
N MET A 95 -6.72 5.15 -10.29
CA MET A 95 -7.71 4.27 -10.92
C MET A 95 -8.90 5.04 -11.48
N ALA A 96 -9.40 6.03 -10.75
CA ALA A 96 -10.48 6.90 -11.22
C ALA A 96 -10.07 7.69 -12.48
N SER A 97 -8.84 8.21 -12.51
CA SER A 97 -8.27 8.89 -13.67
C SER A 97 -8.17 7.98 -14.89
N ALA A 98 -7.63 6.76 -14.72
CA ALA A 98 -7.56 5.77 -15.80
C ALA A 98 -8.94 5.41 -16.36
N ALA A 99 -9.93 5.25 -15.49
CA ALA A 99 -11.31 4.99 -15.91
C ALA A 99 -11.91 6.14 -16.73
N ARG A 100 -11.65 7.41 -16.37
CA ARG A 100 -12.12 8.58 -17.12
C ARG A 100 -11.49 8.68 -18.51
N VAL A 101 -10.19 8.40 -18.63
CA VAL A 101 -9.50 8.38 -19.92
C VAL A 101 -10.14 7.33 -20.84
N HIS A 102 -10.31 6.11 -20.37
CA HIS A 102 -10.93 5.03 -21.16
C HIS A 102 -12.41 5.28 -21.49
N ALA A 103 -13.14 6.01 -20.65
CA ALA A 103 -14.52 6.39 -20.94
C ALA A 103 -14.62 7.46 -22.04
N ALA A 104 -13.65 8.38 -22.12
CA ALA A 104 -13.60 9.46 -23.12
C ALA A 104 -13.05 9.02 -24.48
N GLU A 105 -12.32 7.91 -24.54
CA GLU A 105 -11.83 7.29 -25.79
C GLU A 105 -12.90 6.49 -26.56
N ARG A 106 -14.13 6.45 -26.05
CA ARG A 106 -15.30 5.80 -26.68
C ARG A 106 -16.18 6.80 -27.41
#